data_AF-A0ABD5W9F8-F1
#
_entry.id   AF-A0ABD5W9F8-F1
#
_cell.length_a   1.000
_cell.length_b   1.000
_cell.length_c   1.000
_cell.angle_alpha   90.00
_cell.angle_beta   90.00
_cell.angle_gamma   90.00
#
_symmetry.space_group_name_H-M   'P 1'
#
loop_
_entity.id
_entity.type
_entity.pdbx_description
1 polymer ?
#
loop_
_entity_poly.entity_id
_entity_poly.type
_entity_poly.pdbx_seq_one_letter_code
_entity_poly.pdbx_strand_id
1 'polypeptide(L)'
;MREVEQKLHSDLPATTVWGYNGQYPGPTIEAQQGEPIYVRWKNNLPDTHLLPEDTTIHSDIVPYDSTGVRTVTHLHGGNVEDESDGHAQAWYTRDFQETGPEFEKKTTIT
;
A
#
# COMPACT_ATOMS: atom_id res chain seq x y z
N MET A 1 3.98 4.82 -1.07
CA MET A 1 4.57 3.81 -1.94
C MET A 1 4.91 4.42 -3.28
N ARG A 2 6.04 4.02 -3.86
CA ARG A 2 6.57 4.48 -5.16
C ARG A 2 7.27 3.32 -5.87
N GLU A 3 7.33 3.38 -7.19
CA GLU A 3 8.18 2.51 -8.00
C GLU A 3 9.64 3.01 -7.99
N VAL A 4 10.60 2.09 -7.88
CA VAL A 4 12.03 2.39 -7.82
C VAL A 4 12.86 1.21 -8.37
N GLU A 5 14.04 1.51 -8.92
CA GLU A 5 15.05 0.49 -9.27
C GLU A 5 15.94 0.19 -8.06
N GLN A 6 15.99 -1.07 -7.62
CA GLN A 6 16.80 -1.53 -6.49
C GLN A 6 17.84 -2.55 -6.95
N LYS A 7 19.12 -2.34 -6.61
CA LYS A 7 20.18 -3.34 -6.78
C LYS A 7 20.06 -4.36 -5.65
N LEU A 8 19.61 -5.57 -5.96
CA LEU A 8 19.36 -6.64 -4.96
C LEU A 8 20.55 -7.60 -4.80
N HIS A 9 21.40 -7.71 -5.82
CA HIS A 9 22.62 -8.51 -5.80
C HIS A 9 23.69 -7.84 -6.67
N SER A 10 24.97 -7.97 -6.33
CA SER A 10 26.08 -7.34 -7.07
C SER A 10 26.08 -7.71 -8.55
N ASP A 11 25.74 -8.96 -8.84
CA ASP A 11 25.91 -9.56 -10.16
C ASP A 11 24.63 -9.51 -11.03
N LEU A 12 23.52 -8.99 -10.50
CA LEU A 12 22.24 -8.88 -11.21
C LEU A 12 21.95 -7.43 -11.57
N PRO A 13 21.26 -7.12 -12.67
CA PRO A 13 20.77 -5.76 -12.92
C PRO A 13 19.87 -5.27 -11.77
N ALA A 14 19.66 -3.96 -11.69
CA ALA A 14 18.65 -3.43 -10.78
C ALA A 14 17.27 -4.02 -11.14
N THR A 15 16.45 -4.18 -10.10
CA THR A 15 15.11 -4.73 -10.20
C THR A 15 14.12 -3.63 -9.87
N THR A 16 13.12 -3.44 -10.74
CA THR A 16 11.97 -2.60 -10.43
C THR A 16 11.22 -3.18 -9.25
N VAL A 17 11.06 -2.40 -8.19
CA VAL A 17 10.31 -2.76 -6.99
C VAL A 17 9.40 -1.61 -6.58
N TRP A 18 8.34 -1.94 -5.85
CA TRP A 18 7.47 -0.95 -5.22
C TRP A 18 7.74 -0.90 -3.72
N GLY A 19 8.07 0.28 -3.22
CA GLY A 19 8.57 0.46 -1.86
C GLY A 19 7.93 1.61 -1.10
N TYR A 20 7.82 1.46 0.22
CA TYR A 20 7.47 2.59 1.10
C TYR A 20 8.63 3.61 1.08
N ASN A 21 8.31 4.88 0.87
CA ASN A 21 9.29 5.94 0.60
C ASN A 21 10.32 5.62 -0.51
N GLY A 22 9.98 4.74 -1.46
CA GLY A 22 10.89 4.32 -2.52
C GLY A 22 12.07 3.49 -2.02
N GLN A 23 11.90 2.77 -0.91
CA GLN A 23 12.90 1.87 -0.34
C GLN A 23 12.37 0.44 -0.29
N TYR A 24 13.27 -0.51 -0.47
CA TYR A 24 13.03 -1.93 -0.27
C TYR A 24 14.15 -2.54 0.60
N PRO A 25 13.85 -2.99 1.84
CA PRO A 25 12.58 -2.84 2.55
C PRO A 25 12.21 -1.37 2.81
N GLY A 26 10.95 -1.12 3.19
CA GLY A 26 10.53 0.21 3.64
C GLY A 26 11.28 0.67 4.90
N PRO A 27 11.22 1.97 5.24
CA PRO A 27 11.89 2.47 6.44
C PRO A 27 11.32 1.82 7.71
N THR A 28 12.20 1.52 8.66
CA THR A 28 11.80 1.11 10.01
C THR A 28 11.07 2.28 10.69
N ILE A 29 9.92 1.98 11.29
CA ILE A 29 9.20 2.90 12.17
C ILE A 29 9.50 2.47 13.60
N GLU A 30 10.10 3.36 14.38
CA GLU A 30 10.34 3.16 15.82
C GLU A 30 9.35 4.02 16.61
N ALA A 31 8.64 3.40 17.54
CA ALA A 31 7.61 4.05 18.37
C ALA A 31 7.76 3.62 19.83
N GLN A 32 7.12 4.35 20.74
CA GLN A 32 7.14 4.06 22.17
C GLN A 32 5.76 3.54 22.61
N GLN A 33 5.76 2.59 23.54
CA GLN A 33 4.52 2.06 24.08
C GLN A 33 3.68 3.16 24.74
N GLY A 34 2.41 3.24 24.36
CA GLY A 34 1.46 4.23 24.89
C GLY A 34 1.52 5.59 24.20
N GLU A 35 2.46 5.81 23.28
CA GLU A 35 2.57 7.02 22.48
C GLU A 35 1.93 6.79 21.10
N PRO A 36 0.79 7.44 20.78
CA PRO A 36 0.15 7.26 19.49
C PRO A 36 0.98 7.89 18.38
N ILE A 37 1.19 7.15 17.29
CA ILE A 37 1.76 7.71 16.06
C ILE A 37 0.73 7.69 14.94
N TYR A 38 0.83 8.69 14.06
CA TYR A 38 -0.08 8.84 12.94
C TYR A 38 0.70 8.73 11.64
N VAL A 39 0.28 7.80 10.79
CA VAL A 39 0.95 7.57 9.51
C VAL A 39 -0.02 7.81 8.37
N ARG A 40 0.41 8.64 7.42
CA ARG A 40 -0.30 8.85 6.16
C ARG A 40 0.35 8.05 5.06
N TRP A 41 -0.18 6.86 4.82
CA TRP A 41 0.23 6.01 3.71
C TRP A 41 -0.27 6.62 2.39
N LYS A 42 0.65 7.01 1.51
CA LYS A 42 0.31 7.59 0.21
C LYS A 42 0.58 6.60 -0.91
N ASN A 43 -0.33 6.47 -1.86
CA ASN A 43 -0.12 5.72 -3.10
C ASN A 43 0.36 6.69 -4.19
N ASN A 44 1.57 6.49 -4.68
CA ASN A 44 2.18 7.25 -5.79
C ASN A 44 2.81 6.28 -6.80
N LEU A 45 2.16 5.12 -6.99
CA LEU A 45 2.53 4.07 -7.95
C LEU A 45 2.01 4.39 -9.35
N PRO A 46 2.53 3.77 -10.42
CA PRO A 46 1.91 3.72 -11.76
C PRO A 46 0.44 3.28 -11.73
N ASP A 47 -0.32 3.62 -12.77
CA ASP A 47 -1.73 3.18 -12.86
C ASP A 47 -1.86 1.74 -13.37
N THR A 48 -0.79 1.20 -13.96
CA THR A 48 -0.68 -0.19 -14.41
C THR A 48 0.17 -0.99 -13.44
N HIS A 49 -0.27 -2.21 -13.14
CA HIS A 49 0.44 -3.06 -12.20
C HIS A 49 1.78 -3.58 -12.76
N LEU A 50 2.80 -3.68 -11.90
CA LEU A 50 4.13 -4.17 -12.26
C LEU A 50 4.11 -5.67 -12.65
N LEU A 51 3.23 -6.43 -12.00
CA LEU A 51 3.06 -7.87 -12.18
C LEU A 51 1.75 -8.19 -12.93
N PRO A 52 1.66 -9.34 -13.62
CA PRO A 52 0.42 -9.78 -14.25
C PRO A 52 -0.71 -9.98 -13.23
N GLU A 53 -1.88 -9.39 -13.52
CA GLU A 53 -3.09 -9.52 -12.71
C GLU A 53 -4.07 -10.53 -13.36
N ASP A 54 -4.59 -11.47 -12.57
CA ASP A 54 -5.74 -12.28 -12.96
C ASP A 54 -7.03 -11.51 -12.61
N THR A 55 -7.80 -11.13 -13.62
CA THR A 55 -9.00 -10.32 -13.45
C THR A 55 -10.27 -11.15 -13.28
N THR A 56 -10.16 -12.49 -13.24
CA THR A 56 -11.31 -13.41 -13.15
C THR A 56 -11.68 -13.81 -11.72
N ILE A 57 -10.81 -13.54 -10.76
CA ILE A 57 -10.92 -14.08 -9.38
C ILE A 57 -11.74 -13.20 -8.42
N HIS A 58 -11.84 -11.89 -8.67
CA HIS A 58 -12.49 -10.95 -7.75
C HIS A 58 -13.38 -9.91 -8.44
N SER A 59 -13.83 -10.15 -9.68
CA SER A 59 -14.55 -9.16 -10.50
C SER A 59 -15.78 -8.55 -9.83
N ASP A 60 -16.44 -9.32 -8.95
CA ASP A 60 -17.68 -8.91 -8.27
C ASP A 60 -17.42 -8.00 -7.06
N ILE A 61 -16.19 -7.99 -6.54
CA ILE A 61 -15.81 -7.31 -5.29
C ILE A 61 -14.80 -6.18 -5.57
N VAL A 62 -13.96 -6.36 -6.58
CA VAL A 62 -12.97 -5.39 -7.04
C VAL A 62 -13.20 -5.15 -8.53
N PRO A 63 -13.79 -4.01 -8.92
CA PRO A 63 -14.03 -3.69 -10.33
C PRO A 63 -12.69 -3.54 -11.05
N TYR A 64 -12.34 -4.44 -11.97
CA TYR A 64 -11.08 -4.34 -12.73
C TYR A 64 -11.14 -3.33 -13.89
N ASP A 65 -12.31 -2.73 -14.12
CA ASP A 65 -12.53 -1.59 -15.02
C ASP A 65 -12.11 -0.25 -14.40
N SER A 66 -11.96 -0.19 -13.08
CA SER A 66 -11.45 0.97 -12.35
C SER A 66 -9.96 1.16 -12.63
N THR A 67 -9.58 2.40 -12.94
CA THR A 67 -8.20 2.75 -13.31
C THR A 67 -7.33 2.91 -12.07
N GLY A 68 -6.13 2.33 -12.11
CA GLY A 68 -5.11 2.57 -11.11
C GLY A 68 -4.88 1.41 -10.14
N VAL A 69 -3.64 1.31 -9.70
CA VAL A 69 -3.20 0.30 -8.74
C VAL A 69 -3.78 0.61 -7.36
N ARG A 70 -4.38 -0.41 -6.73
CA ARG A 70 -5.01 -0.32 -5.41
C ARG A 70 -4.02 -0.74 -4.33
N THR A 71 -3.97 0.02 -3.23
CA THR A 71 -3.14 -0.32 -2.07
C THR A 71 -3.85 -0.02 -0.76
N VAL A 72 -3.58 -0.83 0.27
CA VAL A 72 -3.87 -0.53 1.68
C VAL A 72 -2.70 -1.08 2.51
N THR A 73 -2.32 -0.36 3.57
CA THR A 73 -1.22 -0.80 4.46
C THR A 73 -1.82 -1.36 5.73
N HIS A 74 -1.44 -2.59 6.07
CA HIS A 74 -1.77 -3.23 7.35
C HIS A 74 -0.55 -3.26 8.26
N LEU A 75 -0.70 -2.81 9.50
CA LEU A 75 0.31 -2.96 10.55
C LEU A 75 0.13 -4.31 11.23
N HIS A 76 0.89 -5.30 10.78
CA HIS A 76 0.81 -6.63 11.36
C HIS A 76 1.23 -6.64 12.84
N GLY A 77 0.32 -7.05 13.72
CA GLY A 77 0.51 -7.07 15.18
C GLY A 77 0.17 -5.76 15.89
N GLY A 78 -0.32 -4.75 15.15
CA GLY A 78 -0.83 -3.51 15.72
C GLY A 78 -2.08 -3.74 16.58
N ASN A 79 -2.19 -3.02 17.69
CA ASN A 79 -3.43 -2.89 18.45
C ASN A 79 -4.06 -1.54 18.11
N VAL A 80 -4.81 -1.51 17.02
CA VAL A 80 -5.40 -0.29 16.43
C VAL A 80 -6.89 -0.48 16.24
N GLU A 81 -7.63 0.63 16.09
CA GLU A 81 -9.01 0.57 15.63
C GLU A 81 -9.11 0.04 14.19
N ASP A 82 -10.28 -0.51 13.85
CA ASP A 82 -10.55 -1.21 12.60
C ASP A 82 -10.30 -0.34 11.36
N GLU A 83 -10.67 0.94 11.39
CA GLU A 83 -10.47 1.81 10.23
C GLU A 83 -9.00 2.23 10.03
N SER A 84 -8.12 1.91 10.98
CA SER A 84 -6.65 2.04 10.87
C SER A 84 -5.94 0.71 10.60
N ASP A 85 -6.64 -0.43 10.68
CA ASP A 85 -6.03 -1.76 10.59
C ASP A 85 -5.60 -2.11 9.17
N GLY A 86 -6.22 -1.51 8.15
CA GLY A 86 -5.89 -1.77 6.75
C GLY A 86 -6.68 -2.95 6.17
N HIS A 87 -7.99 -2.97 6.43
CA HIS A 87 -8.93 -3.92 5.85
C HIS A 87 -8.78 -4.03 4.32
N ALA A 88 -8.90 -5.23 3.76
CA ALA A 88 -8.63 -5.48 2.34
C ALA A 88 -9.53 -4.65 1.40
N GLN A 89 -10.75 -4.29 1.83
CA GLN A 89 -11.67 -3.43 1.08
C GLN A 89 -11.54 -1.93 1.41
N ALA A 90 -10.59 -1.53 2.25
CA ALA A 90 -10.24 -0.13 2.56
C ALA A 90 -9.07 0.36 1.67
N TRP A 91 -8.97 -0.17 0.45
CA TRP A 91 -7.94 0.21 -0.50
C TRP A 91 -8.15 1.61 -1.07
N TYR A 92 -7.10 2.17 -1.66
CA TYR A 92 -7.17 3.42 -2.41
C TYR A 92 -6.17 3.42 -3.57
N THR A 93 -6.53 4.14 -4.65
CA THR A 93 -5.65 4.37 -5.81
C THR A 93 -4.75 5.58 -5.58
N ARG A 94 -3.94 5.93 -6.60
CA ARG A 94 -3.02 7.07 -6.54
C ARG A 94 -3.74 8.33 -6.02
N ASP A 95 -3.10 9.02 -5.09
CA ASP A 95 -3.63 10.25 -4.47
C ASP A 95 -5.04 10.13 -3.85
N PHE A 96 -5.50 8.92 -3.52
CA PHE A 96 -6.85 8.64 -3.04
C PHE A 96 -7.95 9.07 -4.03
N GLN A 97 -7.68 8.97 -5.34
CA GLN A 97 -8.65 9.31 -6.39
C GLN A 97 -9.89 8.41 -6.34
N GLU A 98 -9.68 7.12 -6.15
CA GLU A 98 -10.70 6.12 -5.88
C GLU A 98 -10.38 5.38 -4.58
N THR A 99 -11.42 4.93 -3.90
CA THR A 99 -11.31 4.22 -2.62
C THR A 99 -12.28 3.05 -2.59
N GLY A 100 -11.88 1.99 -1.90
CA GLY A 100 -12.74 0.85 -1.64
C GLY A 100 -13.89 1.18 -0.67
N PRO A 101 -14.89 0.29 -0.55
CA PRO A 101 -16.11 0.57 0.20
C PRO A 101 -15.90 0.72 1.71
N GLU A 102 -14.82 0.16 2.26
CA GLU A 102 -14.49 0.22 3.69
C GLU A 102 -13.46 1.31 4.01
N PHE A 103 -13.17 2.22 3.06
CA PHE A 103 -12.20 3.29 3.28
C PHE A 103 -12.81 4.44 4.07
N GLU A 104 -12.30 4.71 5.27
CA GLU A 104 -12.81 5.80 6.11
C GLU A 104 -11.84 6.98 6.28
N LYS A 105 -10.53 6.72 6.39
CA LYS A 105 -9.55 7.78 6.72
C LYS A 105 -8.20 7.63 5.99
N LYS A 106 -7.62 8.80 5.67
CA LYS A 106 -6.33 8.92 4.95
C LYS A 106 -5.10 8.80 5.85
N THR A 107 -5.27 9.00 7.15
CA THR A 107 -4.21 8.94 8.15
C THR A 107 -4.63 7.92 9.19
N THR A 108 -3.82 6.89 9.38
CA THR A 108 -4.07 5.81 10.35
C THR A 108 -3.31 6.09 11.63
N ILE A 109 -3.83 5.59 12.75
CA ILE A 109 -3.02 5.42 13.96
C ILE A 109 -2.20 4.13 13.80
N THR A 110 -1.02 4.08 14.41
CA THR A 110 -0.08 2.94 14.38
C THR A 110 0.64 2.87 15.71
#